data_AF-A0A502HVE8-F1
#
_entry.id   AF-A0A502HVE8-F1
#
_cell.length_a   1.000
_cell.length_b   1.000
_cell.length_c   1.000
_cell.angle_alpha   90.00
_cell.angle_beta   90.00
_cell.angle_gamma   90.00
#
_symmetry.space_group_name_H-M   'P 1'
#
loop_
_entity.id
_entity.type
_entity.pdbx_description
1 polymer ?
#
loop_
_entity_poly.entity_id
_entity_poly.type
_entity_poly.pdbx_seq_one_letter_code
_entity_poly.pdbx_strand_id
1 'polypeptide(L)'
;MRYYSKLTRVTYLPNVHGDNMPGDVIPISEELYLSVIANPAAGKVRSHDANGLPMLIDPPAKTLAEIERDERAWRDGELSGVLWLRERHRDQLEIEGPTTLTAEQFNELLLYMQALRDWPQSPDFPDSQHRPTAPDWIAEQAQ
;
A
#
# COMPACT_ATOMS: atom_id res chain seq x y z
N MET A 1 10.65 34.71 10.87
CA MET A 1 9.23 34.62 10.46
C MET A 1 9.18 33.84 9.16
N ARG A 2 8.22 32.90 9.01
CA ARG A 2 8.07 32.07 7.81
C ARG A 2 6.77 32.46 7.11
N TYR A 3 6.75 32.31 5.79
CA TYR A 3 5.60 32.61 4.96
C TYR A 3 5.25 31.40 4.11
N TYR A 4 4.00 31.26 3.72
CA TYR A 4 3.51 30.16 2.91
C TYR A 4 2.68 30.70 1.75
N SER A 5 2.92 30.20 0.54
CA SER A 5 2.08 30.49 -0.63
C SER A 5 1.19 29.29 -0.90
N LYS A 6 -0.12 29.51 -0.99
CA LYS A 6 -1.08 28.46 -1.35
C LYS A 6 -0.92 28.07 -2.81
N LEU A 7 -0.61 29.03 -3.68
CA LEU A 7 -0.45 28.81 -5.11
C LEU A 7 0.76 27.95 -5.42
N THR A 8 1.93 28.25 -4.83
CA THR A 8 3.15 27.47 -5.07
C THR A 8 3.27 26.26 -4.14
N ARG A 9 2.49 26.24 -3.05
CA ARG A 9 2.49 25.21 -1.99
C ARG A 9 3.82 25.09 -1.24
N VAL A 10 4.62 26.16 -1.24
CA VAL A 10 5.98 26.20 -0.68
C VAL A 10 6.08 27.23 0.45
N THR A 11 7.06 27.02 1.32
CA THR A 11 7.42 27.97 2.39
C THR A 11 8.49 28.94 1.92
N TYR A 12 8.30 30.23 2.20
CA TYR A 12 9.22 31.31 1.90
C TYR A 12 9.81 31.90 3.17
N LEU A 13 11.05 32.34 3.06
CA LEU A 13 11.79 33.01 4.13
C LEU A 13 12.27 34.38 3.63
N PRO A 14 12.02 35.48 4.37
CA PRO A 14 12.42 36.82 3.93
C PRO A 14 13.92 36.97 3.69
N ASN A 15 14.74 36.32 4.53
CA ASN A 15 16.21 36.36 4.41
C ASN A 15 16.76 35.57 3.22
N VAL A 16 15.96 34.68 2.62
CA VAL A 16 16.36 33.89 1.44
C VAL A 16 15.75 34.48 0.17
N HIS A 17 14.49 34.92 0.22
CA HIS A 17 13.72 35.28 -0.98
C HIS A 17 13.57 36.79 -1.17
N GLY A 18 13.69 37.59 -0.10
CA GLY A 18 13.52 39.04 -0.16
C GLY A 18 12.23 39.45 -0.89
N ASP A 19 12.37 40.35 -1.87
CA ASP A 19 11.25 40.89 -2.65
C ASP A 19 10.72 39.91 -3.73
N ASN A 20 11.34 38.74 -3.91
CA ASN A 20 10.91 37.72 -4.88
C ASN A 20 9.82 36.79 -4.34
N MET A 21 9.22 37.12 -3.18
CA MET A 21 8.12 36.33 -2.63
C MET A 21 6.83 36.54 -3.43
N PRO A 22 6.04 35.47 -3.69
CA PRO A 22 4.73 35.61 -4.33
C PRO A 22 3.80 36.57 -3.58
N GLY A 23 2.91 37.25 -4.29
CA GLY A 23 1.94 38.16 -3.67
C GLY A 23 0.90 37.47 -2.78
N ASP A 24 0.74 36.15 -2.88
CA ASP A 24 -0.21 35.36 -2.07
C ASP A 24 0.41 34.78 -0.79
N VAL A 25 1.63 35.18 -0.44
CA VAL A 25 2.27 34.67 0.77
C VAL A 25 1.57 35.15 2.03
N ILE A 26 1.26 34.22 2.93
CA ILE A 26 0.70 34.48 4.25
C ILE A 26 1.69 34.07 5.34
N PRO A 27 1.79 34.81 6.46
CA PRO A 27 2.66 34.41 7.56
C PRO A 27 2.17 33.12 8.21
N ILE A 28 3.10 32.22 8.54
CA ILE A 28 2.81 30.99 9.28
C ILE A 28 3.68 30.90 10.53
N SER A 29 3.15 30.27 11.59
CA SER A 29 3.91 30.01 12.81
C SER A 29 4.97 28.94 12.58
N GLU A 30 6.02 28.95 13.42
CA GLU A 30 7.02 27.89 13.41
C GLU A 30 6.42 26.53 13.77
N GLU A 31 5.47 26.50 14.71
CA GLU A 31 4.75 25.29 15.10
C GLU A 31 3.94 24.69 13.93
N LEU A 32 3.25 25.52 13.14
CA LEU A 32 2.51 25.07 11.97
C LEU A 32 3.45 24.51 10.90
N TYR A 33 4.58 25.20 10.67
CA TYR A 33 5.61 24.72 9.75
C TYR A 33 6.16 23.36 10.20
N LEU A 34 6.50 23.21 11.49
CA LEU A 34 7.07 21.98 12.01
C LEU A 34 6.07 20.82 11.92
N SER A 35 4.83 21.02 12.37
CA SER A 35 3.80 19.97 12.42
C SER A 35 3.23 19.56 11.06
N VAL A 36 3.15 20.49 10.10
CA VAL A 36 2.52 20.21 8.79
C VAL A 36 3.55 20.01 7.69
N ILE A 37 4.68 20.73 7.73
CA ILE A 37 5.65 20.80 6.63
C ILE A 37 6.96 20.06 6.93
N ALA A 38 7.60 20.29 8.07
CA ALA A 38 8.90 19.67 8.37
C ALA A 38 8.76 18.25 8.92
N ASN A 39 7.72 18.00 9.72
CA ASN A 39 7.47 16.74 10.40
C ASN A 39 5.97 16.39 10.35
N PRO A 40 5.42 16.11 9.15
CA PRO A 40 4.01 15.76 9.02
C PRO A 40 3.69 14.43 9.72
N ALA A 41 2.52 14.35 10.33
CA ALA A 41 2.00 13.08 10.83
C ALA A 41 1.92 12.03 9.71
N ALA A 42 2.38 10.80 10.00
CA ALA A 42 2.37 9.71 9.04
C ALA A 42 0.95 9.41 8.53
N GLY A 43 0.83 9.14 7.22
CA GLY A 43 -0.44 8.78 6.59
C GLY A 43 -1.41 9.93 6.32
N LYS A 44 -1.08 11.18 6.69
CA LYS A 44 -1.88 12.36 6.34
C LYS A 44 -1.41 12.98 5.03
N VAL A 45 -2.30 13.73 4.37
CA VAL A 45 -1.96 14.54 3.19
C VAL A 45 -2.09 16.02 3.50
N ARG A 46 -1.28 16.84 2.84
CA ARG A 46 -1.34 18.30 2.98
C ARG A 46 -2.49 18.87 2.17
N SER A 47 -3.25 19.74 2.81
CA SER A 47 -4.31 20.55 2.20
C SER A 47 -4.25 21.97 2.76
N HIS A 48 -5.29 22.76 2.50
CA HIS A 48 -5.41 24.14 2.97
C HIS A 48 -6.75 24.37 3.63
N ASP A 49 -6.75 25.17 4.69
CA ASP A 49 -7.98 25.68 5.29
C ASP A 49 -8.61 26.81 4.44
N ALA A 50 -9.69 27.40 4.96
CA ALA A 50 -10.40 28.52 4.33
C ALA A 50 -9.52 29.78 4.16
N ASN A 51 -8.50 29.96 5.00
CA ASN A 51 -7.58 31.09 4.98
C ASN A 51 -6.33 30.81 4.11
N GLY A 52 -6.21 29.60 3.56
CA GLY A 52 -5.06 29.18 2.77
C GLY A 52 -3.86 28.71 3.59
N LEU A 53 -4.03 28.51 4.90
CA LEU A 53 -2.98 27.94 5.74
C LEU A 53 -2.84 26.44 5.49
N PRO A 54 -1.61 25.91 5.47
CA PRO A 54 -1.39 24.50 5.27
C PRO A 54 -1.92 23.71 6.47
N MET A 55 -2.66 22.64 6.21
CA MET A 55 -3.14 21.71 7.24
C MET A 55 -2.96 20.26 6.80
N LEU A 56 -2.96 19.35 7.77
CA LEU A 56 -3.00 17.91 7.49
C LEU A 56 -4.44 17.43 7.54
N ILE A 57 -4.86 16.70 6.50
CA ILE A 57 -6.14 16.02 6.43
C ILE A 57 -5.93 14.52 6.23
N ASP A 58 -6.97 13.75 6.48
CA ASP A 58 -7.00 12.37 6.03
C ASP A 58 -6.96 12.32 4.50
N PRO A 59 -6.19 11.39 3.92
CA PRO A 59 -6.27 11.14 2.49
C PRO A 59 -7.72 10.82 2.12
N PRO A 60 -8.17 11.25 0.93
CA PRO A 60 -9.48 10.84 0.45
C PRO A 60 -9.56 9.31 0.45
N ALA A 61 -10.75 8.78 0.70
CA ALA A 61 -10.99 7.35 0.58
C ALA A 61 -10.58 6.90 -0.83
N LYS A 62 -9.94 5.72 -0.92
CA LYS A 62 -9.57 5.13 -2.20
C LYS A 62 -10.82 4.94 -3.06
N THR A 63 -10.67 5.20 -4.34
CA THR A 63 -11.69 4.86 -5.33
C THR A 63 -11.83 3.35 -5.44
N LEU A 64 -12.99 2.87 -5.91
CA LEU A 64 -13.20 1.45 -6.15
C LEU A 64 -12.10 0.87 -7.06
N ALA A 65 -11.73 1.58 -8.14
CA ALA A 65 -10.68 1.15 -9.06
C ALA A 65 -9.29 1.00 -8.39
N GLU A 66 -8.95 1.88 -7.44
CA GLU A 66 -7.72 1.76 -6.66
C GLU A 66 -7.77 0.58 -5.70
N ILE A 67 -8.91 0.34 -5.05
CA ILE A 67 -9.12 -0.81 -4.17
C ILE A 67 -8.97 -2.11 -4.99
N GLU A 68 -9.65 -2.22 -6.13
CA GLU A 68 -9.54 -3.39 -7.01
C GLU A 68 -8.10 -3.62 -7.51
N ARG A 69 -7.37 -2.55 -7.85
CA ARG A 69 -5.96 -2.66 -8.25
C ARG A 69 -5.12 -3.22 -7.12
N ASP A 70 -5.30 -2.70 -5.91
CA ASP A 70 -4.54 -3.12 -4.74
C ASP A 70 -4.85 -4.58 -4.36
N GLU A 71 -6.11 -5.03 -4.49
CA GLU A 71 -6.50 -6.43 -4.29
C GLU A 71 -5.92 -7.38 -5.34
N ARG A 72 -5.86 -6.97 -6.63
CA ARG A 72 -5.19 -7.76 -7.67
C ARG A 72 -3.69 -7.89 -7.38
N ALA A 73 -3.04 -6.80 -6.93
CA ALA A 73 -1.64 -6.82 -6.54
C ALA A 73 -1.38 -7.71 -5.32
N TRP A 74 -2.27 -7.68 -4.31
CA TRP A 74 -2.21 -8.61 -3.18
C TRP A 74 -2.29 -10.06 -3.65
N ARG A 75 -3.28 -10.39 -4.48
CA ARG A 75 -3.48 -11.72 -5.07
C ARG A 75 -2.24 -12.20 -5.83
N ASP A 76 -1.63 -11.32 -6.63
CA ASP A 76 -0.40 -11.63 -7.37
C ASP A 76 0.78 -11.92 -6.44
N GLY A 77 0.88 -11.19 -5.33
CA GLY A 77 1.86 -11.40 -4.27
C GLY A 77 1.69 -12.76 -3.58
N GLU A 78 0.47 -13.10 -3.16
CA GLU A 78 0.16 -14.40 -2.55
C GLU A 78 0.47 -15.57 -3.50
N LEU A 79 0.06 -15.47 -4.78
CA LEU A 79 0.35 -16.50 -5.78
C LEU A 79 1.86 -16.70 -5.97
N SER A 80 2.60 -15.60 -6.06
CA SER A 80 4.06 -15.64 -6.22
C SER A 80 4.74 -16.23 -4.98
N GLY A 81 4.25 -15.91 -3.78
CA GLY A 81 4.79 -16.40 -2.50
C GLY A 81 4.68 -17.91 -2.31
N VAL A 82 3.72 -18.57 -2.97
CA VAL A 82 3.51 -20.03 -2.86
C VAL A 82 3.91 -20.81 -4.11
N LEU A 83 4.31 -20.13 -5.19
CA LEU A 83 4.64 -20.78 -6.46
C LEU A 83 5.79 -21.79 -6.33
N TRP A 84 6.82 -21.43 -5.56
CA TRP A 84 8.01 -22.25 -5.35
C TRP A 84 7.69 -23.60 -4.67
N LEU A 85 6.67 -23.65 -3.80
CA LEU A 85 6.21 -24.90 -3.15
C LEU A 85 5.71 -25.89 -4.19
N ARG A 86 4.95 -25.39 -5.17
CA ARG A 86 4.41 -26.20 -6.26
C ARG A 86 5.51 -26.70 -7.18
N GLU A 87 6.47 -25.84 -7.50
CA GLU A 87 7.62 -26.18 -8.34
C GLU A 87 8.48 -27.26 -7.66
N ARG A 88 8.90 -27.03 -6.41
CA ARG A 88 9.67 -28.01 -5.62
C ARG A 88 8.99 -29.37 -5.53
N HIS A 89 7.68 -29.41 -5.25
CA HIS A 89 6.95 -30.68 -5.15
C HIS A 89 6.91 -31.42 -6.49
N ARG A 90 6.77 -30.70 -7.61
CA ARG A 90 6.80 -31.31 -8.95
C ARG A 90 8.18 -31.87 -9.29
N ASP A 91 9.23 -31.11 -8.98
CA ASP A 91 10.61 -31.56 -9.19
C ASP A 91 10.90 -32.84 -8.39
N GLN A 92 10.44 -32.90 -7.13
CA GLN A 92 10.57 -34.08 -6.27
C GLN A 92 9.87 -35.33 -6.85
N LEU A 93 8.67 -35.16 -7.42
CA LEU A 93 7.96 -36.24 -8.09
C LEU A 93 8.67 -36.69 -9.37
N GLU A 94 9.20 -35.75 -10.16
CA GLU A 94 9.88 -36.04 -11.42
C GLU A 94 11.17 -36.85 -11.22
N ILE A 95 11.90 -36.60 -10.13
CA ILE A 95 13.10 -37.37 -9.77
C ILE A 95 12.79 -38.65 -8.97
N GLU A 96 11.50 -39.00 -8.80
CA GLU A 96 11.04 -40.12 -7.97
C GLU A 96 11.60 -40.08 -6.52
N GLY A 97 11.80 -38.87 -6.00
CA GLY A 97 12.37 -38.62 -4.68
C GLY A 97 11.30 -38.52 -3.57
N PRO A 98 11.73 -38.51 -2.30
CA PRO A 98 10.81 -38.22 -1.19
C PRO A 98 10.27 -36.79 -1.29
N THR A 99 8.96 -36.64 -1.16
CA THR A 99 8.30 -35.33 -1.18
C THR A 99 8.38 -34.64 0.19
N THR A 100 8.60 -33.33 0.21
CA THR A 100 8.55 -32.54 1.45
C THR A 100 7.12 -32.29 1.92
N LEU A 101 6.18 -32.17 0.98
CA LEU A 101 4.74 -32.04 1.26
C LEU A 101 4.06 -33.40 1.12
N THR A 102 3.03 -33.63 1.94
CA THR A 102 2.12 -34.76 1.73
C THR A 102 1.22 -34.52 0.51
N ALA A 103 0.56 -35.57 0.02
CA ALA A 103 -0.38 -35.44 -1.10
C ALA A 103 -1.56 -34.53 -0.74
N GLU A 104 -2.03 -34.58 0.51
CA GLU A 104 -3.10 -33.74 1.04
C GLU A 104 -2.68 -32.27 1.07
N GLN A 105 -1.49 -31.96 1.63
CA GLN A 105 -0.94 -30.60 1.64
C GLN A 105 -0.76 -30.07 0.21
N PHE A 106 -0.24 -30.88 -0.70
CA PHE A 106 -0.09 -30.46 -2.09
C PHE A 106 -1.45 -30.17 -2.75
N ASN A 107 -2.48 -30.96 -2.48
CA ASN A 107 -3.83 -30.70 -2.97
C ASN A 107 -4.42 -29.40 -2.38
N GLU A 108 -4.27 -29.17 -1.07
CA GLU A 108 -4.69 -27.93 -0.41
C GLU A 108 -4.01 -26.69 -1.01
N LEU A 109 -2.70 -26.79 -1.30
CA LEU A 109 -1.96 -25.74 -2.00
C LEU A 109 -2.57 -25.44 -3.37
N LEU A 110 -2.89 -26.47 -4.16
CA LEU A 110 -3.48 -26.28 -5.49
C LEU A 110 -4.87 -25.63 -5.40
N LEU A 111 -5.71 -26.04 -4.44
CA LEU A 111 -7.01 -25.43 -4.19
C LEU A 111 -6.88 -23.96 -3.74
N TYR A 112 -5.94 -23.65 -2.85
CA TYR A 112 -5.66 -22.28 -2.45
C TYR A 112 -5.21 -21.41 -3.63
N MET A 113 -4.26 -21.90 -4.43
CA MET A 113 -3.81 -21.21 -5.65
C MET A 113 -4.95 -21.02 -6.66
N GLN A 114 -5.89 -21.95 -6.75
CA GLN A 114 -7.07 -21.79 -7.60
C GLN A 114 -7.99 -20.71 -7.06
N ALA A 115 -8.33 -20.74 -5.77
CA ALA A 115 -9.15 -19.72 -5.13
C ALA A 115 -8.56 -18.30 -5.30
N LEU A 116 -7.23 -18.15 -5.22
CA LEU A 116 -6.55 -16.89 -5.53
C LEU A 116 -6.74 -16.46 -6.99
N ARG A 117 -6.71 -17.40 -7.96
CA ARG A 117 -6.95 -17.05 -9.38
C ARG A 117 -8.39 -16.64 -9.65
N ASP A 118 -9.34 -17.27 -8.95
CA ASP A 118 -10.77 -17.02 -9.10
C ASP A 118 -11.22 -15.76 -8.34
N TRP A 119 -10.44 -15.30 -7.34
CA TRP A 119 -10.77 -14.15 -6.49
C TRP A 119 -11.18 -12.89 -7.26
N PRO A 120 -10.47 -12.41 -8.31
CA PRO A 120 -10.90 -11.23 -9.06
C PRO A 120 -12.20 -11.38 -9.87
N GLN A 121 -12.72 -12.61 -9.99
CA GLN A 121 -14.00 -12.92 -10.65
C GLN A 121 -15.12 -13.19 -9.64
N SER A 122 -14.81 -13.22 -8.34
CA SER A 122 -15.78 -13.43 -7.27
C SER A 122 -16.79 -12.27 -7.21
N PRO A 123 -18.07 -12.54 -6.91
CA PRO A 123 -19.04 -11.47 -6.63
C PRO A 123 -18.66 -10.62 -5.40
N ASP A 124 -17.86 -11.16 -4.49
CA ASP A 124 -17.42 -10.47 -3.27
C ASP A 124 -16.16 -9.61 -3.51
N PHE A 125 -15.58 -9.64 -4.71
CA PHE A 125 -14.44 -8.79 -5.05
C PHE A 125 -14.88 -7.31 -5.12
N PRO A 126 -14.13 -6.34 -4.54
CA PRO A 126 -12.80 -6.44 -3.93
C PRO A 126 -12.79 -6.43 -2.38
N ASP A 127 -13.80 -6.98 -1.71
CA ASP A 127 -13.87 -6.97 -0.25
C ASP A 127 -12.80 -7.87 0.39
N SER A 128 -11.89 -7.27 1.15
CA SER A 128 -10.77 -7.99 1.77
C SER A 128 -11.20 -9.02 2.81
N GLN A 129 -12.43 -8.94 3.34
CA GLN A 129 -12.97 -9.94 4.28
C GLN A 129 -13.23 -11.30 3.62
N HIS A 130 -13.38 -11.32 2.29
CA HIS A 130 -13.69 -12.53 1.51
C HIS A 130 -12.46 -13.10 0.80
N ARG A 131 -11.26 -12.62 1.16
CA ARG A 131 -10.00 -13.12 0.60
C ARG A 131 -9.85 -14.63 0.85
N PRO A 132 -9.35 -15.39 -0.13
CA PRO A 132 -8.92 -16.77 0.09
C PRO A 132 -7.92 -16.83 1.26
N THR A 133 -8.12 -17.78 2.17
CA THR A 133 -7.25 -17.99 3.34
C THR A 133 -6.24 -19.08 3.03
N ALA A 134 -4.96 -18.81 3.29
CA ALA A 134 -3.90 -19.79 3.13
C ALA A 134 -4.01 -20.90 4.20
N PRO A 135 -3.76 -22.17 3.86
CA PRO A 135 -3.55 -23.22 4.84
C PRO A 135 -2.40 -22.89 5.81
N ASP A 136 -2.59 -23.15 7.11
CA ASP A 136 -1.65 -22.76 8.17
C ASP A 136 -0.23 -23.32 7.95
N TRP A 137 -0.12 -24.55 7.46
CA TRP A 137 1.16 -25.22 7.22
C TRP A 137 2.04 -24.53 6.19
N ILE A 138 1.48 -23.67 5.31
CA ILE A 138 2.27 -22.91 4.33
C ILE A 138 3.25 -21.99 5.05
N ALA A 139 2.85 -21.37 6.17
CA ALA A 139 3.71 -20.49 6.95
C ALA A 139 4.87 -21.23 7.63
N GLU A 140 4.77 -22.55 7.78
CA GLU A 140 5.81 -23.41 8.36
C GLU A 140 6.88 -23.79 7.34
N GLN A 141 6.67 -23.51 6.05
CA GLN A 141 7.60 -23.85 5.00
C GLN A 141 8.74 -22.83 4.90
N ALA A 142 9.98 -23.31 4.95
CA ALA A 142 11.16 -22.50 4.70
C ALA A 142 11.59 -22.61 3.22
N GLN A 143 11.92 -21.46 2.62
CA GLN A 143 12.52 -21.36 1.28
C GLN A 143 14.01 -21.71 1.30
#